data_AF-A0A2R6E8N6-F1
#
_entry.id   AF-A0A2R6E8N6-F1
#
_cell.length_a   1.000
_cell.length_b   1.000
_cell.length_c   1.000
_cell.angle_alpha   90.00
_cell.angle_beta   90.00
_cell.angle_gamma   90.00
#
_symmetry.space_group_name_H-M   'P 1'
#
loop_
_entity.id
_entity.type
_entity.pdbx_description
1 polymer ?
#
loop_
_entity_poly.entity_id
_entity_poly.type
_entity_poly.pdbx_seq_one_letter_code
_entity_poly.pdbx_strand_id
1 'polypeptide(L)'
;TERERDDLAEEIDDRREAREAAVETLADLLPETALDADDPDTVESGAVEDLIDDLEAEDEDHRDAVEEARLEAAEYTNEVENLRERADELESEAAENRERAEELEGEIEETRETLAERRESLADLDERTEELREEFAEVAADLAADVAFGEAESVRESLAADHDEGVESVAGLKADVENQREAVAEAEELLEAGKCPECGQDVAGAPHVDSIEDDRERLAELESDLDDARERRDDLAARVERAERLVEIEDSVAEAESNRENVAQLVEERESVLDEKTDQIEELREAAADLDAEAAEKRETAAERESEAEASRERVDEHNEARSDLSDRIDRLERVADLLETVGDADDAVERLRERREQLDERNDERRERLVDLRERRDSLREEFDESAVESAREERERAEEYIEQVDPRLAELRENRDELRAAIGGVETEIEELEALREQREDLAERVAWLDSLYEEAEQLQRTYGDLRAELRRRNVESLEAMLNEVFDLVYRNDSYARIELSDEYELTVYQKDGEALEPEQLSGGERALFNLSLRCAIYRLLAEGIEGAAPMPPLILDEPTVFLDSGHVSQLVELVRAMRDYGVEQILVVSHDDELVGAAEDLVRVNKAPRTNRSTVAREEPTERLAEASAD
;
A
#
# COMPACT_ATOMS: atom_id res chain seq x y z
N THR A 1 95.48 -45.63 37.74
CA THR A 1 96.34 -44.48 37.46
C THR A 1 96.89 -44.51 36.06
N GLU A 2 97.52 -45.59 35.58
CA GLU A 2 97.94 -45.66 34.16
C GLU A 2 96.73 -45.95 33.26
N ARG A 3 95.96 -47.02 33.52
CA ARG A 3 94.68 -47.28 32.81
C ARG A 3 93.70 -46.10 32.83
N GLU A 4 93.43 -45.53 34.01
CA GLU A 4 92.56 -44.34 34.12
C GLU A 4 93.09 -43.11 33.33
N ARG A 5 94.40 -43.00 33.06
CA ARG A 5 94.96 -41.93 32.22
C ARG A 5 94.87 -42.24 30.74
N ASP A 6 94.88 -43.53 30.38
CA ASP A 6 94.68 -44.00 29.01
C ASP A 6 93.20 -43.89 28.63
N ASP A 7 92.28 -44.26 29.54
CA ASP A 7 90.82 -44.10 29.36
C ASP A 7 90.46 -42.61 29.17
N LEU A 8 91.06 -41.69 29.95
CA LEU A 8 90.87 -40.24 29.77
C LEU A 8 91.53 -39.70 28.49
N ALA A 9 92.52 -40.40 27.92
CA ALA A 9 93.12 -40.00 26.65
C ALA A 9 92.22 -40.36 25.48
N GLU A 10 91.60 -41.55 25.52
CA GLU A 10 90.57 -41.98 24.57
C GLU A 10 89.37 -41.03 24.59
N GLU A 11 88.87 -40.65 25.78
CA GLU A 11 87.76 -39.70 25.91
C GLU A 11 88.11 -38.28 25.40
N ILE A 12 89.38 -37.84 25.52
CA ILE A 12 89.83 -36.56 24.93
C ILE A 12 89.87 -36.64 23.40
N ASP A 13 90.28 -37.77 22.84
CA ASP A 13 90.35 -37.95 21.40
C ASP A 13 88.95 -38.03 20.78
N ASP A 14 88.00 -38.73 21.41
CA ASP A 14 86.58 -38.75 21.02
C ASP A 14 85.97 -37.33 20.99
N ARG A 15 86.29 -36.50 22.00
CA ARG A 15 85.81 -35.10 22.06
C ARG A 15 86.44 -34.21 20.99
N ARG A 16 87.69 -34.47 20.61
CA ARG A 16 88.33 -33.76 19.48
C ARG A 16 87.72 -34.15 18.15
N GLU A 17 87.43 -35.43 17.94
CA GLU A 17 86.74 -35.88 16.73
C GLU A 17 85.34 -35.25 16.61
N ALA A 18 84.59 -35.17 17.70
CA ALA A 18 83.30 -34.47 17.73
C ALA A 18 83.43 -32.97 17.43
N ARG A 19 84.45 -32.30 17.98
CA ARG A 19 84.76 -30.89 17.69
C ARG A 19 85.11 -30.69 16.21
N GLU A 20 85.98 -31.53 15.65
CA GLU A 20 86.39 -31.45 14.25
C GLU A 20 85.19 -31.64 13.30
N ALA A 21 84.29 -32.58 13.60
CA ALA A 21 83.07 -32.78 12.82
C ALA A 21 82.10 -31.58 12.89
N ALA A 22 81.97 -30.95 14.06
CA ALA A 22 81.15 -29.76 14.24
C ALA A 22 81.74 -28.55 13.49
N VAL A 23 83.07 -28.36 13.54
CA VAL A 23 83.80 -27.32 12.81
C VAL A 23 83.71 -27.51 11.29
N GLU A 24 83.80 -28.76 10.80
CA GLU A 24 83.62 -29.07 9.37
C GLU A 24 82.20 -28.70 8.90
N THR A 25 81.18 -29.06 9.68
CA THR A 25 79.78 -28.71 9.37
C THR A 25 79.56 -27.19 9.40
N LEU A 26 80.21 -26.48 10.33
CA LEU A 26 80.12 -25.02 10.44
C LEU A 26 80.80 -24.32 9.25
N ALA A 27 81.95 -24.84 8.78
CA ALA A 27 82.64 -24.34 7.59
C ALA A 27 81.79 -24.46 6.30
N ASP A 28 80.92 -25.46 6.21
CA ASP A 28 80.01 -25.64 5.08
C ASP A 28 78.80 -24.69 5.15
N LEU A 29 78.33 -24.32 6.35
CA LEU A 29 77.15 -23.47 6.54
C LEU A 29 77.47 -21.97 6.53
N LEU A 30 78.65 -21.56 7.01
CA LEU A 30 79.05 -20.15 7.09
C LEU A 30 78.91 -19.37 5.76
N PRO A 31 79.31 -19.90 4.59
CA PRO A 31 79.17 -19.20 3.31
C PRO A 31 77.73 -18.90 2.88
N GLU A 32 76.75 -19.58 3.49
CA GLU A 32 75.32 -19.41 3.23
C GLU A 32 74.66 -18.42 4.21
N THR A 33 75.43 -17.87 5.15
CA THR A 33 74.98 -16.88 6.15
C THR A 33 75.55 -15.49 5.85
N ALA A 34 74.99 -14.47 6.50
CA ALA A 34 75.49 -13.08 6.40
C ALA A 34 76.59 -12.75 7.43
N LEU A 35 77.23 -13.76 8.03
CA LEU A 35 78.28 -13.57 9.03
C LEU A 35 79.61 -13.23 8.35
N ASP A 36 80.26 -12.15 8.78
CA ASP A 36 81.57 -11.71 8.29
C ASP A 36 82.73 -12.53 8.92
N ALA A 37 82.70 -13.86 8.73
CA ALA A 37 83.73 -14.77 9.23
C ALA A 37 83.96 -15.94 8.25
N ASP A 38 85.16 -15.98 7.65
CA ASP A 38 85.60 -17.08 6.78
C ASP A 38 86.14 -18.29 7.59
N ASP A 39 86.36 -18.11 8.89
CA ASP A 39 86.98 -19.10 9.78
C ASP A 39 86.01 -19.48 10.92
N PRO A 40 85.56 -20.75 11.00
CA PRO A 40 84.72 -21.30 12.07
C PRO A 40 85.18 -20.96 13.49
N ASP A 41 86.49 -20.92 13.72
CA ASP A 41 87.06 -20.66 15.05
C ASP A 41 87.03 -19.16 15.43
N THR A 42 86.60 -18.27 14.52
CA THR A 42 86.55 -16.81 14.73
C THR A 42 85.14 -16.25 14.90
N VAL A 43 84.11 -17.10 14.76
CA VAL A 43 82.71 -16.71 14.90
C VAL A 43 82.38 -16.56 16.39
N GLU A 44 81.90 -15.38 16.78
CA GLU A 44 81.45 -15.12 18.15
C GLU A 44 79.95 -15.48 18.27
N SER A 45 79.57 -16.28 19.28
CA SER A 45 78.15 -16.63 19.55
C SER A 45 77.25 -15.40 19.63
N GLY A 46 77.73 -14.33 20.28
CA GLY A 46 76.99 -13.08 20.38
C GLY A 46 76.71 -12.40 19.04
N ALA A 47 77.57 -12.56 18.04
CA ALA A 47 77.32 -12.00 16.70
C ALA A 47 76.28 -12.80 15.91
N VAL A 48 76.12 -14.10 16.22
CA VAL A 48 75.04 -14.93 15.66
C VAL A 48 73.71 -14.60 16.32
N GLU A 49 73.70 -14.45 17.65
CA GLU A 49 72.53 -14.04 18.44
C GLU A 49 72.04 -12.65 18.01
N ASP A 50 72.93 -11.65 17.91
CA ASP A 50 72.56 -10.29 17.45
C ASP A 50 71.93 -10.31 16.04
N LEU A 51 72.42 -11.16 15.14
CA LEU A 51 71.87 -11.28 13.78
C LEU A 51 70.53 -12.02 13.76
N ILE A 52 70.32 -13.00 14.64
CA ILE A 52 69.01 -13.65 14.81
C ILE A 52 68.00 -12.62 15.32
N ASP A 53 68.34 -11.87 16.36
CA ASP A 53 67.47 -10.82 16.93
C ASP A 53 67.07 -9.76 15.88
N ASP A 54 68.01 -9.33 15.03
CA ASP A 54 67.74 -8.38 13.94
C ASP A 54 66.76 -8.97 12.89
N LEU A 55 66.88 -10.25 12.55
CA LEU A 55 65.98 -10.93 11.60
C LEU A 55 64.61 -11.23 12.19
N GLU A 56 64.54 -11.55 13.48
CA GLU A 56 63.28 -11.70 14.20
C GLU A 56 62.52 -10.37 14.26
N ALA A 57 63.22 -9.25 14.45
CA ALA A 57 62.61 -7.92 14.38
C ALA A 57 62.08 -7.59 12.97
N GLU A 58 62.82 -7.96 11.91
CA GLU A 58 62.35 -7.82 10.52
C GLU A 58 61.14 -8.71 10.23
N ASP A 59 61.10 -9.93 10.78
CA ASP A 59 59.92 -10.81 10.71
C ASP A 59 58.72 -10.19 11.42
N GLU A 60 58.90 -9.60 12.61
CA GLU A 60 57.82 -8.92 13.35
C GLU A 60 57.23 -7.76 12.53
N ASP A 61 58.07 -6.92 11.91
CA ASP A 61 57.63 -5.84 11.03
C ASP A 61 56.80 -6.38 9.84
N HIS A 62 57.25 -7.49 9.22
CA HIS A 62 56.47 -8.15 8.18
C HIS A 62 55.17 -8.78 8.69
N ARG A 63 55.12 -9.21 9.96
CA ARG A 63 53.89 -9.72 10.58
C ARG A 63 52.84 -8.63 10.63
N ASP A 64 53.24 -7.47 11.13
CA ASP A 64 52.34 -6.34 11.31
C ASP A 64 51.85 -5.82 9.95
N ALA A 65 52.74 -5.80 8.94
CA ALA A 65 52.37 -5.45 7.57
C ALA A 65 51.39 -6.46 6.94
N VAL A 66 51.51 -7.76 7.22
CA VAL A 66 50.54 -8.78 6.80
C VAL A 66 49.17 -8.53 7.43
N GLU A 67 49.13 -8.26 8.73
CA GLU A 67 47.86 -8.01 9.43
C GLU A 67 47.19 -6.72 8.94
N GLU A 68 47.95 -5.64 8.71
CA GLU A 68 47.44 -4.40 8.12
C GLU A 68 46.86 -4.64 6.72
N ALA A 69 47.62 -5.29 5.84
CA ALA A 69 47.16 -5.57 4.48
C ALA A 69 45.96 -6.53 4.43
N ARG A 70 45.84 -7.47 5.38
CA ARG A 70 44.65 -8.32 5.55
C ARG A 70 43.42 -7.52 5.95
N LEU A 71 43.57 -6.59 6.89
CA LEU A 71 42.48 -5.72 7.33
C LEU A 71 42.00 -4.83 6.19
N GLU A 72 42.92 -4.20 5.45
CA GLU A 72 42.59 -3.41 4.27
C GLU A 72 41.88 -4.25 3.20
N ALA A 73 42.38 -5.46 2.90
CA ALA A 73 41.73 -6.36 1.95
C ALA A 73 40.30 -6.73 2.37
N ALA A 74 40.07 -6.97 3.66
CA ALA A 74 38.75 -7.27 4.21
C ALA A 74 37.80 -6.07 4.14
N GLU A 75 38.28 -4.86 4.47
CA GLU A 75 37.52 -3.62 4.37
C GLU A 75 37.05 -3.36 2.93
N TYR A 76 37.98 -3.38 1.96
CA TYR A 76 37.64 -3.20 0.56
C TYR A 76 36.68 -4.29 0.06
N THR A 77 36.84 -5.54 0.49
CA THR A 77 35.91 -6.62 0.11
C THR A 77 34.49 -6.33 0.61
N ASN A 78 34.35 -5.90 1.86
CA ASN A 78 33.05 -5.54 2.42
C ASN A 78 32.43 -4.33 1.70
N GLU A 79 33.23 -3.32 1.35
CA GLU A 79 32.75 -2.18 0.57
C GLU A 79 32.26 -2.58 -0.82
N VAL A 80 32.97 -3.48 -1.50
CA VAL A 80 32.57 -4.03 -2.81
C VAL A 80 31.21 -4.72 -2.71
N GLU A 81 31.00 -5.56 -1.70
CA GLU A 81 29.73 -6.25 -1.48
C GLU A 81 28.58 -5.24 -1.28
N ASN A 82 28.76 -4.27 -0.39
CA ASN A 82 27.76 -3.23 -0.14
C ASN A 82 27.45 -2.38 -1.39
N LEU A 83 28.47 -2.00 -2.16
CA LEU A 83 28.30 -1.21 -3.38
C LEU A 83 27.58 -1.99 -4.47
N ARG A 84 27.86 -3.29 -4.61
CA ARG A 84 27.18 -4.18 -5.56
C ARG A 84 25.73 -4.40 -5.16
N GLU A 85 25.46 -4.69 -3.89
CA GLU A 85 24.09 -4.82 -3.37
C GLU A 85 23.29 -3.53 -3.64
N ARG A 86 23.86 -2.36 -3.32
CA ARG A 86 23.18 -1.09 -3.58
C ARG A 86 22.95 -0.82 -5.07
N ALA A 87 23.87 -1.23 -5.95
CA ALA A 87 23.67 -1.11 -7.38
C ALA A 87 22.51 -2.00 -7.87
N ASP A 88 22.43 -3.23 -7.37
CA ASP A 88 21.36 -4.18 -7.72
C ASP A 88 19.99 -3.69 -7.22
N GLU A 89 19.92 -3.07 -6.04
CA GLU A 89 18.70 -2.40 -5.53
C GLU A 89 18.24 -1.27 -6.47
N LEU A 90 19.15 -0.37 -6.83
CA LEU A 90 18.86 0.77 -7.71
C LEU A 90 18.37 0.33 -9.09
N GLU A 91 18.98 -0.72 -9.67
CA GLU A 91 18.51 -1.29 -10.92
C GLU A 91 17.13 -1.95 -10.81
N SER A 92 16.84 -2.58 -9.67
CA SER A 92 15.52 -3.15 -9.41
C SER A 92 14.47 -2.05 -9.35
N GLU A 93 14.73 -0.97 -8.62
CA GLU A 93 13.86 0.21 -8.57
C GLU A 93 13.69 0.84 -9.98
N ALA A 94 14.76 0.93 -10.77
CA ALA A 94 14.68 1.41 -12.15
C ALA A 94 13.81 0.49 -13.04
N ALA A 95 13.89 -0.83 -12.85
CA ALA A 95 13.05 -1.79 -13.55
C ALA A 95 11.57 -1.63 -13.21
N GLU A 96 11.24 -1.48 -11.92
CA GLU A 96 9.87 -1.23 -11.45
C GLU A 96 9.30 0.07 -12.06
N ASN A 97 10.08 1.15 -12.10
CA ASN A 97 9.66 2.40 -12.72
C ASN A 97 9.36 2.25 -14.22
N ARG A 98 10.16 1.45 -14.95
CA ARG A 98 9.91 1.18 -16.37
C ARG A 98 8.67 0.32 -16.58
N GLU A 99 8.47 -0.72 -15.77
CA GLU A 99 7.27 -1.54 -15.82
C GLU A 99 6.02 -0.68 -15.56
N ARG A 100 6.07 0.19 -14.55
CA ARG A 100 4.96 1.10 -14.27
C ARG A 100 4.68 2.07 -15.41
N ALA A 101 5.72 2.57 -16.07
CA ALA A 101 5.58 3.41 -17.26
C ALA A 101 4.91 2.63 -18.43
N GLU A 102 5.28 1.38 -18.65
CA GLU A 102 4.66 0.51 -19.68
C GLU A 102 3.18 0.21 -19.38
N GLU A 103 2.83 -0.02 -18.10
CA GLU A 103 1.43 -0.17 -17.68
C GLU A 103 0.60 1.08 -18.00
N LEU A 104 1.13 2.26 -17.65
CA LEU A 104 0.46 3.53 -17.94
C LEU A 104 0.33 3.78 -19.45
N GLU A 105 1.30 3.36 -20.26
CA GLU A 105 1.18 3.42 -21.72
C GLU A 105 0.04 2.55 -22.25
N GLY A 106 -0.15 1.36 -21.68
CA GLY A 106 -1.30 0.50 -21.97
C GLY A 106 -2.63 1.15 -21.60
N GLU A 107 -2.74 1.75 -20.41
CA GLU A 107 -3.93 2.48 -19.97
C GLU A 107 -4.24 3.68 -20.88
N ILE A 108 -3.20 4.39 -21.36
CA ILE A 108 -3.33 5.49 -22.30
C ILE A 108 -3.88 5.01 -23.65
N GLU A 109 -3.41 3.87 -24.16
CA GLU A 109 -3.92 3.31 -25.42
C GLU A 109 -5.41 2.98 -25.34
N GLU A 110 -5.83 2.29 -24.27
CA GLU A 110 -7.25 1.97 -24.02
C GLU A 110 -8.11 3.24 -23.88
N THR A 111 -7.59 4.23 -23.16
CA THR A 111 -8.29 5.51 -22.97
C THR A 111 -8.41 6.28 -24.29
N ARG A 112 -7.40 6.22 -25.17
CA ARG A 112 -7.43 6.84 -26.50
C ARG A 112 -8.44 6.16 -27.43
N GLU A 113 -8.57 4.84 -27.37
CA GLU A 113 -9.61 4.10 -28.11
C GLU A 113 -11.01 4.54 -27.65
N THR A 114 -11.24 4.55 -26.33
CA THR A 114 -12.51 5.02 -25.76
C THR A 114 -12.82 6.47 -26.17
N LEU A 115 -11.83 7.36 -26.15
CA LEU A 115 -11.99 8.75 -26.60
C LEU A 115 -12.36 8.85 -28.08
N ALA A 116 -11.82 7.98 -28.94
CA ALA A 116 -12.18 7.95 -30.35
C ALA A 116 -13.67 7.60 -30.53
N GLU A 117 -14.18 6.60 -29.81
CA GLU A 117 -15.61 6.23 -29.82
C GLU A 117 -16.50 7.37 -29.32
N ARG A 118 -16.07 8.09 -28.27
CA ARG A 118 -16.81 9.25 -27.75
C ARG A 118 -16.83 10.41 -28.73
N ARG A 119 -15.73 10.66 -29.44
CA ARG A 119 -15.68 11.70 -30.50
C ARG A 119 -16.54 11.32 -31.70
N GLU A 120 -16.63 10.05 -32.05
CA GLU A 120 -17.59 9.56 -33.05
C GLU A 120 -19.04 9.79 -32.58
N SER A 121 -19.34 9.45 -31.31
CA SER A 121 -20.66 9.72 -30.72
C SER A 121 -21.04 11.21 -30.75
N LEU A 122 -20.08 12.13 -30.57
CA LEU A 122 -20.32 13.57 -30.71
C LEU A 122 -20.69 13.95 -32.15
N ALA A 123 -19.99 13.38 -33.14
CA ALA A 123 -20.31 13.61 -34.55
C ALA A 123 -21.70 13.08 -34.91
N ASP A 124 -22.07 11.89 -34.40
CA ASP A 124 -23.41 11.32 -34.59
C ASP A 124 -24.51 12.19 -33.96
N LEU A 125 -24.27 12.76 -32.77
CA LEU A 125 -25.20 13.66 -32.12
C LEU A 125 -25.32 15.00 -32.86
N ASP A 126 -24.22 15.52 -33.40
CA ASP A 126 -24.22 16.71 -34.25
C ASP A 126 -25.04 16.48 -35.53
N GLU A 127 -24.79 15.37 -36.25
CA GLU A 127 -25.56 14.97 -37.43
C GLU A 127 -27.05 14.79 -37.10
N ARG A 128 -27.36 14.09 -36.00
CA ARG A 128 -28.74 13.88 -35.57
C ARG A 128 -29.47 15.18 -35.26
N THR A 129 -28.78 16.15 -34.65
CA THR A 129 -29.33 17.48 -34.35
C THR A 129 -29.61 18.24 -35.65
N GLU A 130 -28.72 18.16 -36.64
CA GLU A 130 -28.94 18.76 -37.96
C GLU A 130 -30.15 18.13 -38.68
N GLU A 131 -30.24 16.79 -38.71
CA GLU A 131 -31.39 16.08 -39.30
C GLU A 131 -32.72 16.48 -38.66
N LEU A 132 -32.77 16.54 -37.32
CA LEU A 132 -33.97 16.95 -36.60
C LEU A 132 -34.36 18.40 -36.89
N ARG A 133 -33.38 19.30 -37.03
CA ARG A 133 -33.65 20.70 -37.41
C ARG A 133 -34.14 20.83 -38.85
N GLU A 134 -33.65 20.01 -39.77
CA GLU A 134 -34.18 19.94 -41.13
C GLU A 134 -35.62 19.39 -41.12
N GLU A 135 -35.89 18.32 -40.37
CA GLU A 135 -37.25 17.77 -40.20
C GLU A 135 -38.20 18.82 -39.61
N PHE A 136 -37.76 19.59 -38.62
CA PHE A 136 -38.53 20.70 -38.05
C PHE A 136 -38.91 21.72 -39.14
N ALA A 137 -37.93 22.14 -39.96
CA ALA A 137 -38.16 23.12 -41.01
C ALA A 137 -39.15 22.63 -42.08
N GLU A 138 -39.12 21.34 -42.43
CA GLU A 138 -40.08 20.72 -43.35
C GLU A 138 -41.50 20.72 -42.77
N VAL A 139 -41.67 20.27 -41.52
CA VAL A 139 -42.98 20.22 -40.86
C VAL A 139 -43.54 21.63 -40.61
N ALA A 140 -42.68 22.59 -40.29
CA ALA A 140 -43.08 23.98 -40.08
C ALA A 140 -43.57 24.62 -41.39
N ALA A 141 -42.90 24.33 -42.51
CA ALA A 141 -43.33 24.77 -43.83
C ALA A 141 -44.71 24.20 -44.21
N ASP A 142 -44.98 22.93 -43.89
CA ASP A 142 -46.26 22.27 -44.13
C ASP A 142 -47.42 22.84 -43.29
N LEU A 143 -47.13 23.39 -42.11
CA LEU A 143 -48.13 24.07 -41.27
C LEU A 143 -48.56 25.44 -41.84
N ALA A 144 -47.85 25.95 -42.86
CA ALA A 144 -48.04 27.27 -43.47
C ALA A 144 -48.06 28.42 -42.43
N ALA A 145 -47.35 28.22 -41.33
CA ALA A 145 -47.16 29.17 -40.25
C ALA A 145 -45.66 29.44 -40.10
N ASP A 146 -45.28 30.70 -39.90
CA ASP A 146 -43.90 31.07 -39.55
C ASP A 146 -43.62 30.64 -38.09
N VAL A 147 -43.49 29.34 -37.84
CA VAL A 147 -43.10 28.79 -36.53
C VAL A 147 -41.58 28.87 -36.43
N ALA A 148 -41.07 29.71 -35.54
CA ALA A 148 -39.66 29.69 -35.21
C ALA A 148 -39.34 28.50 -34.28
N PHE A 149 -38.10 28.02 -34.36
CA PHE A 149 -37.61 27.01 -33.44
C PHE A 149 -37.61 27.55 -32.00
N GLY A 150 -38.19 26.80 -31.07
CA GLY A 150 -38.48 27.19 -29.68
C GLY A 150 -39.88 27.78 -29.48
N GLU A 151 -40.68 27.94 -30.53
CA GLU A 151 -42.04 28.48 -30.47
C GLU A 151 -43.12 27.43 -30.79
N ALA A 152 -42.74 26.21 -31.21
CA ALA A 152 -43.71 25.17 -31.57
C ALA A 152 -44.63 24.83 -30.41
N GLU A 153 -44.11 24.96 -29.19
CA GLU A 153 -44.93 24.85 -28.00
C GLU A 153 -46.10 25.85 -28.11
N SER A 154 -45.83 27.15 -27.99
CA SER A 154 -46.87 28.20 -28.07
C SER A 154 -47.87 28.05 -29.24
N VAL A 155 -47.40 27.67 -30.43
CA VAL A 155 -48.24 27.52 -31.64
C VAL A 155 -49.23 26.36 -31.49
N ARG A 156 -48.80 25.19 -31.01
CA ARG A 156 -49.73 24.08 -30.76
C ARG A 156 -50.77 24.43 -29.70
N GLU A 157 -50.40 25.25 -28.70
CA GLU A 157 -51.33 25.72 -27.67
C GLU A 157 -52.46 26.56 -28.26
N SER A 158 -52.10 27.52 -29.12
CA SER A 158 -53.04 28.36 -29.83
C SER A 158 -53.96 27.53 -30.74
N LEU A 159 -53.38 26.63 -31.54
CA LEU A 159 -54.16 25.78 -32.44
C LEU A 159 -55.09 24.82 -31.70
N ALA A 160 -54.67 24.31 -30.54
CA ALA A 160 -55.51 23.46 -29.70
C ALA A 160 -56.70 24.25 -29.11
N ALA A 161 -56.48 25.50 -28.70
CA ALA A 161 -57.55 26.38 -28.25
C ALA A 161 -58.55 26.69 -29.39
N ASP A 162 -58.06 27.01 -30.58
CA ASP A 162 -58.89 27.23 -31.77
C ASP A 162 -59.69 25.97 -32.15
N HIS A 163 -59.06 24.80 -32.07
CA HIS A 163 -59.72 23.51 -32.30
C HIS A 163 -60.85 23.27 -31.31
N ASP A 164 -60.62 23.52 -30.02
CA ASP A 164 -61.63 23.38 -28.98
C ASP A 164 -62.83 24.32 -29.19
N GLU A 165 -62.58 25.58 -29.58
CA GLU A 165 -63.64 26.51 -29.98
C GLU A 165 -64.42 25.97 -31.19
N GLY A 166 -63.72 25.39 -32.16
CA GLY A 166 -64.33 24.70 -33.31
C GLY A 166 -65.23 23.53 -32.90
N VAL A 167 -64.80 22.71 -31.93
CA VAL A 167 -65.61 21.61 -31.37
C VAL A 167 -66.87 22.14 -30.69
N GLU A 168 -66.77 23.21 -29.89
CA GLU A 168 -67.92 23.86 -29.25
C GLU A 168 -68.90 24.43 -30.29
N SER A 169 -68.40 25.10 -31.34
CA SER A 169 -69.21 25.61 -32.45
C SER A 169 -69.97 24.51 -33.18
N VAL A 170 -69.31 23.37 -33.49
CA VAL A 170 -69.97 22.22 -34.12
C VAL A 170 -71.05 21.64 -33.21
N ALA A 171 -70.79 21.54 -31.90
CA ALA A 171 -71.77 21.02 -30.95
C ALA A 171 -73.00 21.96 -30.84
N GLY A 172 -72.78 23.28 -30.78
CA GLY A 172 -73.84 24.29 -30.77
C GLY A 172 -74.69 24.27 -32.02
N LEU A 173 -74.07 24.35 -33.21
CA LEU A 173 -74.77 24.30 -34.49
C LEU A 173 -75.52 22.98 -34.70
N LYS A 174 -74.96 21.86 -34.22
CA LYS A 174 -75.65 20.57 -34.26
C LYS A 174 -76.93 20.58 -33.42
N ALA A 175 -76.87 21.15 -32.21
CA ALA A 175 -78.06 21.30 -31.37
C ALA A 175 -79.10 22.23 -32.01
N ASP A 176 -78.65 23.34 -32.62
CA ASP A 176 -79.52 24.26 -33.35
C ASP A 176 -80.18 23.59 -34.55
N VAL A 177 -79.44 22.79 -35.32
CA VAL A 177 -79.97 21.97 -36.43
C VAL A 177 -80.99 20.94 -35.92
N GLU A 178 -80.71 20.24 -34.81
CA GLU A 178 -81.64 19.27 -34.21
C GLU A 178 -82.94 19.97 -33.76
N ASN A 179 -82.84 21.08 -33.03
CA ASN A 179 -83.97 21.87 -32.58
C ASN A 179 -84.80 22.41 -33.77
N GLN A 180 -84.14 22.92 -34.81
CA GLN A 180 -84.81 23.47 -35.99
C GLN A 180 -85.48 22.36 -36.82
N ARG A 181 -84.86 21.17 -36.91
CA ARG A 181 -85.50 19.99 -37.54
C ARG A 181 -86.75 19.55 -36.78
N GLU A 182 -86.70 19.52 -35.45
CA GLU A 182 -87.87 19.21 -34.62
C GLU A 182 -88.98 20.24 -34.83
N ALA A 183 -88.65 21.53 -34.86
CA ALA A 183 -89.62 22.60 -35.10
C ALA A 183 -90.29 22.49 -36.49
N VAL A 184 -89.50 22.20 -37.53
CA VAL A 184 -90.03 21.96 -38.89
C VAL A 184 -90.92 20.71 -38.90
N ALA A 185 -90.51 19.61 -38.25
CA ALA A 185 -91.29 18.38 -38.18
C ALA A 185 -92.63 18.56 -37.44
N GLU A 186 -92.63 19.29 -36.31
CA GLU A 186 -93.84 19.63 -35.57
C GLU A 186 -94.78 20.52 -36.41
N ALA A 187 -94.23 21.50 -37.13
CA ALA A 187 -94.99 22.35 -38.05
C ALA A 187 -95.59 21.56 -39.22
N GLU A 188 -94.85 20.59 -39.78
CA GLU A 188 -95.34 19.67 -40.83
C GLU A 188 -96.47 18.77 -40.32
N GLU A 189 -96.33 18.22 -39.11
CA GLU A 189 -97.34 17.36 -38.48
C GLU A 189 -98.63 18.14 -38.15
N LEU A 190 -98.50 19.39 -37.69
CA LEU A 190 -99.61 20.32 -37.48
C LEU A 190 -100.34 20.65 -38.79
N LEU A 191 -99.60 20.91 -39.89
CA LEU A 191 -100.15 21.12 -41.24
C LEU A 191 -100.92 19.91 -41.75
N GLU A 192 -100.39 18.70 -41.55
CA GLU A 192 -101.00 17.45 -42.01
C GLU A 192 -102.26 17.10 -41.19
N ALA A 193 -102.28 17.39 -39.89
CA ALA A 193 -103.43 17.23 -39.01
C ALA A 193 -104.55 18.25 -39.31
N GLY A 194 -104.23 19.40 -39.90
CA GLY A 194 -105.16 20.45 -40.32
C GLY A 194 -105.88 21.17 -39.18
N LYS A 195 -105.68 20.77 -37.91
CA LYS A 195 -106.22 21.42 -36.71
C LYS A 195 -105.26 21.32 -35.53
N CYS A 196 -105.15 22.38 -34.73
CA CYS A 196 -104.31 22.40 -33.54
C CYS A 196 -104.85 21.44 -32.46
N PRO A 197 -104.03 20.52 -31.91
CA PRO A 197 -104.46 19.50 -30.95
C PRO A 197 -104.86 20.06 -29.57
N GLU A 198 -104.36 21.23 -29.18
CA GLU A 198 -104.68 21.89 -27.90
C GLU A 198 -106.00 22.68 -27.94
N CYS A 199 -106.30 23.39 -29.04
CA CYS A 199 -107.40 24.35 -29.09
C CYS A 199 -108.43 24.10 -30.22
N GLY A 200 -108.17 23.17 -31.14
CA GLY A 200 -109.09 22.74 -32.19
C GLY A 200 -109.34 23.74 -33.34
N GLN A 201 -108.57 24.83 -33.42
CA GLN A 201 -108.63 25.80 -34.51
C GLN A 201 -107.90 25.30 -35.77
N ASP A 202 -108.31 25.79 -36.95
CA ASP A 202 -107.58 25.61 -38.20
C ASP A 202 -106.17 26.19 -38.06
N VAL A 203 -105.16 25.42 -38.46
CA VAL A 203 -103.74 25.78 -38.39
C VAL A 203 -103.27 26.69 -39.51
N ALA A 204 -104.07 26.86 -40.57
CA ALA A 204 -103.75 27.80 -41.66
C ALA A 204 -103.80 29.24 -41.14
N GLY A 205 -102.67 29.96 -41.17
CA GLY A 205 -102.54 31.28 -40.56
C GLY A 205 -101.89 31.30 -39.17
N ALA A 206 -101.50 30.14 -38.63
CA ALA A 206 -100.87 30.05 -37.31
C ALA A 206 -99.37 30.39 -37.39
N PRO A 207 -98.80 31.10 -36.39
CA PRO A 207 -97.40 31.53 -36.42
C PRO A 207 -96.39 30.40 -36.65
N HIS A 208 -96.68 29.19 -36.13
CA HIS A 208 -95.81 28.01 -36.26
C HIS A 208 -95.93 27.27 -37.60
N VAL A 209 -96.85 27.68 -38.47
CA VAL A 209 -97.17 26.99 -39.73
C VAL A 209 -96.98 27.90 -40.94
N ASP A 210 -97.27 29.21 -40.79
CA ASP A 210 -97.01 30.21 -41.83
C ASP A 210 -95.50 30.49 -42.00
N SER A 211 -94.66 30.23 -41.00
CA SER A 211 -93.20 30.41 -41.06
C SER A 211 -92.45 29.19 -41.61
N ILE A 212 -93.12 28.10 -41.98
CA ILE A 212 -92.45 26.82 -42.24
C ILE A 212 -91.46 26.86 -43.41
N GLU A 213 -91.69 27.69 -44.43
CA GLU A 213 -90.73 27.89 -45.52
C GLU A 213 -89.49 28.66 -45.03
N ASP A 214 -89.67 29.69 -44.19
CA ASP A 214 -88.57 30.42 -43.55
C ASP A 214 -87.78 29.50 -42.60
N ASP A 215 -88.47 28.63 -41.86
CA ASP A 215 -87.87 27.65 -40.94
C ASP A 215 -87.06 26.57 -41.68
N ARG A 216 -87.49 26.16 -42.88
CA ARG A 216 -86.74 25.25 -43.77
C ARG A 216 -85.52 25.93 -44.38
N GLU A 217 -85.63 27.20 -44.79
CA GLU A 217 -84.49 27.97 -45.29
C GLU A 217 -83.44 28.17 -44.19
N ARG A 218 -83.89 28.48 -42.97
CA ARG A 218 -83.03 28.57 -41.79
C ARG A 218 -82.35 27.25 -41.43
N LEU A 219 -83.05 26.13 -41.57
CA LEU A 219 -82.44 24.81 -41.38
C LEU A 219 -81.33 24.55 -42.41
N ALA A 220 -81.55 24.87 -43.68
CA ALA A 220 -80.54 24.72 -44.73
C ALA A 220 -79.30 25.60 -44.50
N GLU A 221 -79.50 26.83 -44.00
CA GLU A 221 -78.39 27.69 -43.55
C GLU A 221 -77.61 27.05 -42.40
N LEU A 222 -78.29 26.59 -41.33
CA LEU A 222 -77.65 25.97 -40.16
C LEU A 222 -76.93 24.67 -40.52
N GLU A 223 -77.47 23.88 -41.46
CA GLU A 223 -76.79 22.68 -41.98
C GLU A 223 -75.52 23.04 -42.76
N SER A 224 -75.55 24.10 -43.58
CA SER A 224 -74.35 24.61 -44.26
C SER A 224 -73.31 25.15 -43.27
N ASP A 225 -73.75 25.94 -42.29
CA ASP A 225 -72.88 26.48 -41.24
C ASP A 225 -72.23 25.34 -40.42
N LEU A 226 -73.00 24.28 -40.13
CA LEU A 226 -72.50 23.10 -39.42
C LEU A 226 -71.45 22.34 -40.24
N ASP A 227 -71.64 22.19 -41.56
CA ASP A 227 -70.66 21.54 -42.43
C ASP A 227 -69.39 22.38 -42.57
N ASP A 228 -69.50 23.71 -42.72
CA ASP A 228 -68.36 24.63 -42.70
C ASP A 228 -67.61 24.57 -41.36
N ALA A 229 -68.33 24.53 -40.23
CA ALA A 229 -67.73 24.42 -38.90
C ALA A 229 -67.02 23.06 -38.70
N ARG A 230 -67.58 21.97 -39.24
CA ARG A 230 -66.93 20.64 -39.21
C ARG A 230 -65.65 20.62 -40.01
N GLU A 231 -65.64 21.23 -41.20
CA GLU A 231 -64.44 21.32 -42.06
C GLU A 231 -63.35 22.15 -41.38
N ARG A 232 -63.69 23.29 -40.78
CA ARG A 232 -62.74 24.10 -39.99
C ARG A 232 -62.17 23.33 -38.79
N ARG A 233 -63.00 22.61 -38.04
CA ARG A 233 -62.53 21.80 -36.91
C ARG A 233 -61.60 20.67 -37.38
N ASP A 234 -61.91 20.00 -38.50
CA ASP A 234 -61.01 18.97 -39.06
C ASP A 234 -59.67 19.55 -39.54
N ASP A 235 -59.67 20.72 -40.17
CA ASP A 235 -58.44 21.42 -40.56
C ASP A 235 -57.59 21.81 -39.34
N LEU A 236 -58.22 22.38 -38.31
CA LEU A 236 -57.56 22.72 -37.05
C LEU A 236 -57.00 21.48 -36.34
N ALA A 237 -57.73 20.35 -36.33
CA ALA A 237 -57.24 19.11 -35.76
C ALA A 237 -55.95 18.63 -36.48
N ALA A 238 -55.93 18.66 -37.82
CA ALA A 238 -54.75 18.31 -38.59
C ALA A 238 -53.58 19.29 -38.36
N ARG A 239 -53.87 20.57 -38.08
CA ARG A 239 -52.84 21.57 -37.73
C ARG A 239 -52.29 21.35 -36.33
N VAL A 240 -53.13 20.96 -35.36
CA VAL A 240 -52.70 20.57 -34.01
C VAL A 240 -51.75 19.38 -34.07
N GLU A 241 -52.09 18.32 -34.81
CA GLU A 241 -51.23 17.12 -34.95
C GLU A 241 -49.83 17.47 -35.50
N ARG A 242 -49.77 18.34 -36.51
CA ARG A 242 -48.48 18.82 -37.04
C ARG A 242 -47.71 19.66 -36.03
N ALA A 243 -48.41 20.52 -35.28
CA ALA A 243 -47.77 21.33 -34.23
C ALA A 243 -47.30 20.47 -33.05
N GLU A 244 -47.97 19.36 -32.74
CA GLU A 244 -47.49 18.36 -31.78
C GLU A 244 -46.20 17.71 -32.26
N ARG A 245 -46.11 17.33 -33.55
CA ARG A 245 -44.87 16.82 -34.14
C ARG A 245 -43.71 17.82 -34.06
N LEU A 246 -43.97 19.11 -34.26
CA LEU A 246 -42.93 20.14 -34.10
C LEU A 246 -42.38 20.21 -32.67
N VAL A 247 -43.24 20.07 -31.66
CA VAL A 247 -42.83 20.02 -30.24
C VAL A 247 -42.00 18.77 -29.97
N GLU A 248 -42.43 17.61 -30.46
CA GLU A 248 -41.65 16.36 -30.31
C GLU A 248 -40.23 16.48 -30.90
N ILE A 249 -40.10 17.19 -32.03
CA ILE A 249 -38.80 17.46 -32.66
C ILE A 249 -37.97 18.43 -31.82
N GLU A 250 -38.54 19.54 -31.31
CA GLU A 250 -37.85 20.48 -30.42
C GLU A 250 -37.32 19.78 -29.16
N ASP A 251 -38.15 18.95 -28.52
CA ASP A 251 -37.77 18.16 -27.35
C ASP A 251 -36.63 17.20 -27.68
N SER A 252 -36.69 16.53 -28.84
CA SER A 252 -35.65 15.61 -29.30
C SER A 252 -34.32 16.32 -29.59
N VAL A 253 -34.36 17.55 -30.12
CA VAL A 253 -33.16 18.37 -30.33
C VAL A 253 -32.57 18.80 -28.99
N ALA A 254 -33.38 19.27 -28.05
CA ALA A 254 -32.92 19.67 -26.73
C ALA A 254 -32.26 18.49 -25.98
N GLU A 255 -32.81 17.28 -26.09
CA GLU A 255 -32.21 16.07 -25.56
C GLU A 255 -30.85 15.75 -26.23
N ALA A 256 -30.78 15.82 -27.56
CA ALA A 256 -29.55 15.58 -28.31
C ALA A 256 -28.44 16.59 -27.94
N GLU A 257 -28.77 17.87 -27.82
CA GLU A 257 -27.82 18.93 -27.43
C GLU A 257 -27.32 18.77 -25.99
N SER A 258 -28.21 18.44 -25.05
CA SER A 258 -27.84 18.12 -23.66
C SER A 258 -26.90 16.91 -23.61
N ASN A 259 -27.23 15.83 -24.34
CA ASN A 259 -26.38 14.66 -24.42
C ASN A 259 -25.01 14.98 -25.04
N ARG A 260 -24.96 15.82 -26.07
CA ARG A 260 -23.73 16.28 -26.70
C ARG A 260 -22.86 17.08 -25.73
N GLU A 261 -23.44 18.00 -24.96
CA GLU A 261 -22.72 18.77 -23.94
C GLU A 261 -22.09 17.85 -22.88
N ASN A 262 -22.87 16.90 -22.37
CA ASN A 262 -22.39 15.92 -21.40
C ASN A 262 -21.23 15.07 -21.94
N VAL A 263 -21.34 14.57 -23.17
CA VAL A 263 -20.27 13.78 -23.80
C VAL A 263 -19.03 14.64 -24.07
N ALA A 264 -19.20 15.89 -24.49
CA ALA A 264 -18.09 16.81 -24.73
C ALA A 264 -17.30 17.11 -23.45
N GLN A 265 -18.00 17.32 -22.33
CA GLN A 265 -17.36 17.51 -21.03
C GLN A 265 -16.56 16.27 -20.60
N LEU A 266 -17.12 15.06 -20.79
CA LEU A 266 -16.41 13.82 -20.48
C LEU A 266 -15.17 13.62 -21.38
N VAL A 267 -15.23 14.05 -22.64
CA VAL A 267 -14.07 14.02 -23.53
C VAL A 267 -12.96 14.93 -23.01
N GLU A 268 -13.29 16.18 -22.65
CA GLU A 268 -12.33 17.15 -22.11
C GLU A 268 -11.68 16.65 -20.81
N GLU A 269 -12.47 16.12 -19.88
CA GLU A 269 -11.96 15.55 -18.62
C GLU A 269 -10.98 14.40 -18.89
N ARG A 270 -11.31 13.51 -19.83
CA ARG A 270 -10.47 12.36 -20.18
C ARG A 270 -9.20 12.76 -20.92
N GLU A 271 -9.25 13.81 -21.74
CA GLU A 271 -8.06 14.39 -22.37
C GLU A 271 -7.09 14.94 -21.32
N SER A 272 -7.58 15.66 -20.30
CA SER A 272 -6.75 16.13 -19.19
C SER A 272 -6.06 14.98 -18.45
N VAL A 273 -6.79 13.89 -18.18
CA VAL A 273 -6.22 12.70 -17.52
C VAL A 273 -5.15 12.02 -18.39
N LEU A 274 -5.30 12.04 -19.72
CA LEU A 274 -4.28 11.51 -20.64
C LEU A 274 -3.00 12.33 -20.60
N ASP A 275 -3.10 13.65 -20.55
CA ASP A 275 -1.95 14.54 -20.46
C ASP A 275 -1.19 14.28 -19.14
N GLU A 276 -1.91 14.22 -18.01
CA GLU A 276 -1.33 13.90 -16.70
C GLU A 276 -0.61 12.54 -16.67
N LYS A 277 -1.21 11.51 -17.27
CA LYS A 277 -0.56 10.18 -17.37
C LYS A 277 0.67 10.20 -18.27
N THR A 278 0.65 11.01 -19.33
CA THR A 278 1.79 11.16 -20.24
C THR A 278 2.96 11.80 -19.50
N ASP A 279 2.71 12.86 -18.73
CA ASP A 279 3.72 13.51 -17.89
C ASP A 279 4.29 12.53 -16.85
N GLN A 280 3.44 11.74 -16.19
CA GLN A 280 3.88 10.70 -15.24
C GLN A 280 4.80 9.65 -15.88
N ILE A 281 4.53 9.24 -17.12
CA ILE A 281 5.40 8.31 -17.85
C ILE A 281 6.77 8.93 -18.12
N GLU A 282 6.82 10.20 -18.50
CA GLU A 282 8.07 10.91 -18.72
C GLU A 282 8.89 10.98 -17.43
N GLU A 283 8.26 11.36 -16.31
CA GLU A 283 8.91 11.40 -14.98
C GLU A 283 9.44 10.03 -14.54
N LEU A 284 8.66 8.96 -14.69
CA LEU A 284 9.09 7.60 -14.35
C LEU A 284 10.29 7.14 -15.18
N ARG A 285 10.33 7.51 -16.46
CA ARG A 285 11.44 7.17 -17.37
C ARG A 285 12.71 7.95 -17.04
N GLU A 286 12.58 9.23 -16.71
CA GLU A 286 13.70 10.05 -16.25
C GLU A 286 14.26 9.49 -14.93
N ALA A 287 13.39 9.22 -13.96
CA ALA A 287 13.79 8.61 -12.69
C ALA A 287 14.49 7.25 -12.87
N ALA A 288 13.98 6.38 -13.76
CA ALA A 288 14.64 5.11 -14.07
C ALA A 288 16.03 5.29 -14.69
N ALA A 289 16.20 6.29 -15.56
CA ALA A 289 17.49 6.58 -16.19
C ALA A 289 18.51 7.14 -15.18
N ASP A 290 18.07 7.97 -14.25
CA ASP A 290 18.91 8.49 -13.16
C ASP A 290 19.36 7.36 -12.22
N LEU A 291 18.44 6.48 -11.83
CA LEU A 291 18.74 5.30 -11.00
C LEU A 291 19.75 4.35 -11.68
N ASP A 292 19.62 4.11 -13.00
CA ASP A 292 20.60 3.33 -13.75
C ASP A 292 21.99 3.98 -13.74
N ALA A 293 22.05 5.31 -13.89
CA ALA A 293 23.30 6.04 -13.88
C ALA A 293 23.99 5.95 -12.51
N GLU A 294 23.21 6.09 -11.43
CA GLU A 294 23.71 5.89 -10.07
C GLU A 294 24.17 4.45 -9.85
N ALA A 295 23.41 3.44 -10.30
CA ALA A 295 23.80 2.04 -10.21
C ALA A 295 25.12 1.76 -10.95
N ALA A 296 25.30 2.33 -12.15
CA ALA A 296 26.53 2.22 -12.92
C ALA A 296 27.73 2.84 -12.19
N GLU A 297 27.56 4.02 -11.58
CA GLU A 297 28.61 4.66 -10.76
C GLU A 297 28.99 3.78 -9.55
N LYS A 298 28.01 3.18 -8.88
CA LYS A 298 28.27 2.25 -7.76
C LYS A 298 29.07 1.03 -8.23
N ARG A 299 28.76 0.47 -9.41
CA ARG A 299 29.51 -0.66 -9.96
C ARG A 299 30.93 -0.29 -10.39
N GLU A 300 31.13 0.89 -10.95
CA GLU A 300 32.47 1.40 -11.26
C GLU A 300 33.29 1.53 -9.97
N THR A 301 32.72 2.15 -8.94
CA THR A 301 33.36 2.28 -7.62
C THR A 301 33.67 0.90 -7.02
N ALA A 302 32.75 -0.06 -7.11
CA ALA A 302 33.00 -1.44 -6.65
C ALA A 302 34.15 -2.10 -7.42
N ALA A 303 34.28 -1.89 -8.73
CA ALA A 303 35.39 -2.44 -9.49
C ALA A 303 36.75 -1.82 -9.09
N GLU A 304 36.77 -0.53 -8.75
CA GLU A 304 37.94 0.14 -8.19
C GLU A 304 38.34 -0.48 -6.84
N ARG A 305 37.38 -0.59 -5.90
CA ARG A 305 37.63 -1.21 -4.57
C ARG A 305 38.05 -2.67 -4.67
N GLU A 306 37.52 -3.42 -5.63
CA GLU A 306 37.93 -4.81 -5.87
C GLU A 306 39.40 -4.89 -6.32
N SER A 307 39.85 -3.95 -7.14
CA SER A 307 41.27 -3.84 -7.54
C SER A 307 42.17 -3.48 -6.35
N GLU A 308 41.71 -2.62 -5.44
CA GLU A 308 42.43 -2.28 -4.20
C GLU A 308 42.49 -3.47 -3.22
N ALA A 309 41.42 -4.27 -3.15
CA ALA A 309 41.39 -5.51 -2.38
C ALA A 309 42.39 -6.54 -2.94
N GLU A 310 42.47 -6.69 -4.27
CA GLU A 310 43.42 -7.58 -4.93
C GLU A 310 44.88 -7.15 -4.68
N ALA A 311 45.18 -5.86 -4.86
CA ALA A 311 46.51 -5.32 -4.54
C ALA A 311 46.90 -5.51 -3.06
N SER A 312 45.92 -5.46 -2.15
CA SER A 312 46.15 -5.73 -0.73
C SER A 312 46.49 -7.20 -0.47
N ARG A 313 45.84 -8.14 -1.16
CA ARG A 313 46.15 -9.57 -1.08
C ARG A 313 47.52 -9.89 -1.68
N GLU A 314 47.90 -9.24 -2.78
CA GLU A 314 49.25 -9.39 -3.35
C GLU A 314 50.33 -8.96 -2.35
N ARG A 315 50.16 -7.84 -1.63
CA ARG A 315 51.09 -7.44 -0.56
C ARG A 315 51.17 -8.46 0.57
N VAL A 316 50.05 -9.10 0.94
CA VAL A 316 50.05 -10.18 1.93
C VAL A 316 50.92 -11.35 1.46
N ASP A 317 50.80 -11.74 0.20
CA ASP A 317 51.60 -12.82 -0.37
C ASP A 317 53.10 -12.45 -0.41
N GLU A 318 53.44 -11.23 -0.84
CA GLU A 318 54.82 -10.71 -0.83
C GLU A 318 55.44 -10.74 0.57
N HIS A 319 54.71 -10.27 1.59
CA HIS A 319 55.21 -10.29 2.96
C HIS A 319 55.30 -11.70 3.55
N ASN A 320 54.39 -12.62 3.20
CA ASN A 320 54.50 -14.02 3.62
C ASN A 320 55.70 -14.74 2.98
N GLU A 321 56.02 -14.44 1.72
CA GLU A 321 57.22 -14.94 1.05
C GLU A 321 58.48 -14.42 1.76
N ALA A 322 58.54 -13.12 2.05
CA ALA A 322 59.65 -12.52 2.80
C ALA A 322 59.83 -13.14 4.19
N ARG A 323 58.73 -13.40 4.92
CA ARG A 323 58.77 -14.09 6.22
C ARG A 323 59.26 -15.52 6.12
N SER A 324 58.87 -16.26 5.07
CA SER A 324 59.39 -17.61 4.82
C SER A 324 60.89 -17.59 4.59
N ASP A 325 61.39 -16.63 3.80
CA ASP A 325 62.82 -16.44 3.55
C ASP A 325 63.58 -16.07 4.84
N LEU A 326 62.98 -15.24 5.71
CA LEU A 326 63.55 -14.89 7.01
C LEU A 326 63.60 -16.09 7.95
N SER A 327 62.53 -16.89 8.05
CA SER A 327 62.50 -18.13 8.83
C SER A 327 63.60 -19.10 8.37
N ASP A 328 63.75 -19.30 7.06
CA ASP A 328 64.80 -20.15 6.49
C ASP A 328 66.21 -19.65 6.83
N ARG A 329 66.39 -18.34 7.00
CA ARG A 329 67.68 -17.72 7.42
C ARG A 329 67.90 -17.87 8.92
N ILE A 330 66.87 -17.67 9.74
CA ILE A 330 66.92 -17.87 11.20
C ILE A 330 67.25 -19.32 11.52
N ASP A 331 66.55 -20.30 10.94
CA ASP A 331 66.82 -21.73 11.13
C ASP A 331 68.28 -22.11 10.81
N ARG A 332 68.87 -21.48 9.78
CA ARG A 332 70.29 -21.67 9.44
C ARG A 332 71.22 -21.08 10.49
N LEU A 333 70.91 -19.90 11.02
CA LEU A 333 71.70 -19.25 12.08
C LEU A 333 71.56 -19.96 13.42
N GLU A 334 70.39 -20.44 13.79
CA GLU A 334 70.17 -21.28 14.98
C GLU A 334 71.01 -22.56 14.90
N ARG A 335 71.05 -23.20 13.72
CA ARG A 335 71.91 -24.37 13.49
C ARG A 335 73.40 -24.02 13.61
N VAL A 336 73.81 -22.81 13.23
CA VAL A 336 75.18 -22.32 13.46
C VAL A 336 75.43 -22.12 14.96
N ALA A 337 74.47 -21.54 15.70
CA ALA A 337 74.56 -21.36 17.15
C ALA A 337 74.70 -22.70 17.90
N ASP A 338 73.88 -23.71 17.56
CA ASP A 338 73.97 -25.06 18.13
C ASP A 338 75.34 -25.72 17.89
N LEU A 339 75.92 -25.51 16.70
CA LEU A 339 77.23 -26.02 16.34
C LEU A 339 78.35 -25.29 17.11
N LEU A 340 78.23 -23.98 17.34
CA LEU A 340 79.16 -23.21 18.18
C LEU A 340 79.10 -23.66 19.64
N GLU A 341 77.91 -23.90 20.18
CA GLU A 341 77.74 -24.46 21.52
C GLU A 341 78.41 -25.84 21.62
N THR A 342 78.19 -26.71 20.63
CA THR A 342 78.81 -28.04 20.55
C THR A 342 80.35 -27.96 20.55
N VAL A 343 80.92 -27.00 19.81
CA VAL A 343 82.37 -26.75 19.79
C VAL A 343 82.86 -26.26 21.16
N GLY A 344 82.15 -25.31 21.78
CA GLY A 344 82.46 -24.81 23.12
C GLY A 344 82.42 -25.90 24.19
N ASP A 345 81.38 -26.73 24.19
CA ASP A 345 81.21 -27.87 25.09
C ASP A 345 82.32 -28.92 24.93
N ALA A 346 82.74 -29.17 23.68
CA ALA A 346 83.83 -30.08 23.39
C ALA A 346 85.18 -29.52 23.89
N ASP A 347 85.45 -28.24 23.70
CA ASP A 347 86.67 -27.57 24.18
C ASP A 347 86.74 -27.55 25.72
N ASP A 348 85.63 -27.19 26.38
CA ASP A 348 85.46 -27.23 27.83
C ASP A 348 85.62 -28.65 28.40
N ALA A 349 85.05 -29.66 27.73
CA ALA A 349 85.21 -31.05 28.12
C ALA A 349 86.68 -31.48 28.03
N VAL A 350 87.37 -31.10 26.95
CA VAL A 350 88.80 -31.37 26.77
C VAL A 350 89.64 -30.67 27.85
N GLU A 351 89.31 -29.44 28.26
CA GLU A 351 89.99 -28.73 29.35
C GLU A 351 89.77 -29.43 30.71
N ARG A 352 88.53 -29.76 31.07
CA ARG A 352 88.21 -30.49 32.31
C ARG A 352 88.92 -31.84 32.37
N LEU A 353 88.98 -32.57 31.26
CA LEU A 353 89.69 -33.85 31.17
C LEU A 353 91.21 -33.68 31.32
N ARG A 354 91.79 -32.58 30.79
CA ARG A 354 93.20 -32.22 30.98
C ARG A 354 93.52 -31.88 32.44
N GLU A 355 92.71 -31.05 33.11
CA GLU A 355 92.88 -30.72 34.52
C GLU A 355 92.76 -31.96 35.41
N ARG A 356 91.80 -32.84 35.12
CA ARG A 356 91.62 -34.11 35.83
C ARG A 356 92.83 -35.04 35.67
N ARG A 357 93.47 -35.02 34.50
CA ARG A 357 94.72 -35.75 34.24
C ARG A 357 95.90 -35.18 35.03
N GLU A 358 95.96 -33.87 35.24
CA GLU A 358 97.00 -33.18 36.04
C GLU A 358 96.82 -33.43 37.55
N GLN A 359 95.58 -33.38 38.06
CA GLN A 359 95.26 -33.74 39.45
C GLN A 359 95.58 -35.22 39.77
N LEU A 360 95.45 -36.11 38.79
CA LEU A 360 95.86 -37.51 38.92
C LEU A 360 97.38 -37.69 38.96
N ASP A 361 98.15 -36.76 38.38
CA ASP A 361 99.61 -36.73 38.45
C ASP A 361 100.07 -36.28 39.86
N GLU A 362 99.47 -35.21 40.42
CA GLU A 362 99.75 -34.74 41.78
C GLU A 362 99.38 -35.76 42.87
N ARG A 363 98.23 -36.44 42.74
CA ARG A 363 97.85 -37.55 43.63
C ARG A 363 98.79 -38.76 43.55
N ASN A 364 99.55 -38.90 42.47
CA ASN A 364 100.55 -39.96 42.32
C ASN A 364 101.80 -39.67 43.16
N ASP A 365 102.18 -38.39 43.29
CA ASP A 365 103.30 -37.96 44.12
C ASP A 365 102.97 -38.05 45.62
N GLU A 366 101.73 -37.76 46.05
CA GLU A 366 101.27 -38.03 47.43
C GLU A 366 101.19 -39.54 47.75
N ARG A 367 100.83 -40.38 46.76
CA ARG A 367 100.81 -41.84 46.91
C ARG A 367 102.21 -42.44 47.06
N ARG A 368 103.26 -41.82 46.52
CA ARG A 368 104.66 -42.26 46.70
C ARG A 368 105.15 -42.08 48.15
N GLU A 369 104.60 -41.13 48.89
CA GLU A 369 104.89 -40.90 50.32
C GLU A 369 104.12 -41.88 51.25
N ARG A 370 102.87 -42.25 50.90
CA ARG A 370 102.09 -43.30 51.62
C ARG A 370 102.49 -44.75 51.29
N LEU A 371 103.33 -44.97 50.28
CA LEU A 371 103.78 -46.31 49.84
C LEU A 371 104.89 -46.91 50.72
N VAL A 372 105.46 -46.15 51.65
CA VAL A 372 106.40 -46.65 52.67
C VAL A 372 105.65 -47.30 53.84
N ASP A 373 104.52 -46.73 54.27
CA ASP A 373 103.73 -47.23 55.42
C ASP A 373 102.72 -48.34 55.07
N LEU A 374 102.26 -48.43 53.81
CA LEU A 374 101.31 -49.47 53.38
C LEU A 374 101.98 -50.75 52.87
N ARG A 375 103.31 -50.79 52.77
CA ARG A 375 104.09 -52.00 52.42
C ARG A 375 104.14 -53.04 53.56
N GLU A 376 103.89 -52.65 54.81
CA GLU A 376 103.70 -53.57 55.95
C GLU A 376 102.27 -54.14 56.06
N ARG A 377 101.27 -53.52 55.41
CA ARG A 377 99.85 -53.93 55.45
C ARG A 377 99.44 -54.86 54.28
N ARG A 378 100.27 -54.96 53.24
CA ARG A 378 100.01 -55.76 52.03
C ARG A 378 100.24 -57.28 52.25
N ASP A 379 101.08 -57.66 53.20
CA ASP A 379 101.36 -59.09 53.43
C ASP A 379 100.23 -59.81 54.19
N SER A 380 99.16 -59.10 54.60
CA SER A 380 97.97 -59.67 55.28
C SER A 380 96.68 -59.70 54.45
N LEU A 381 96.65 -59.23 53.20
CA LEU A 381 95.44 -59.16 52.36
C LEU A 381 95.69 -59.74 50.95
N ARG A 382 96.44 -60.84 50.89
CA ARG A 382 96.66 -61.63 49.67
C ARG A 382 95.75 -62.87 49.60
N GLU A 383 94.69 -62.90 50.40
CA GLU A 383 93.82 -64.07 50.60
C GLU A 383 92.33 -63.87 50.27
N GLU A 384 91.91 -62.72 49.73
CA GLU A 384 90.53 -62.54 49.22
C GLU A 384 90.54 -62.03 47.78
N PHE A 385 90.39 -62.98 46.85
CA PHE A 385 90.06 -62.73 45.46
C PHE A 385 88.58 -63.12 45.31
N ASP A 386 87.72 -62.14 45.05
CA ASP A 386 86.26 -62.34 45.00
C ASP A 386 85.78 -62.36 43.54
N GLU A 387 85.24 -63.50 43.14
CA GLU A 387 84.69 -63.78 41.80
C GLU A 387 83.24 -63.24 41.67
N SER A 388 82.65 -62.68 42.74
CA SER A 388 81.24 -62.22 42.81
C SER A 388 80.96 -60.87 42.13
N ALA A 389 81.95 -59.98 41.98
CA ALA A 389 81.74 -58.63 41.43
C ALA A 389 81.41 -58.63 39.91
N VAL A 390 81.84 -59.66 39.18
CA VAL A 390 81.53 -59.82 37.74
C VAL A 390 80.14 -60.44 37.54
N GLU A 391 79.61 -61.13 38.54
CA GLU A 391 78.25 -61.68 38.55
C GLU A 391 77.21 -60.60 38.88
N SER A 392 77.50 -59.70 39.84
CA SER A 392 76.63 -58.58 40.20
C SER A 392 76.38 -57.58 39.06
N ALA A 393 77.40 -57.30 38.24
CA ALA A 393 77.27 -56.41 37.08
C ALA A 393 76.44 -57.02 35.93
N ARG A 394 76.37 -58.36 35.84
CA ARG A 394 75.50 -59.05 34.88
C ARG A 394 74.06 -59.10 35.39
N GLU A 395 73.85 -59.32 36.69
CA GLU A 395 72.54 -59.26 37.33
C GLU A 395 71.93 -57.84 37.33
N GLU A 396 72.72 -56.77 37.36
CA GLU A 396 72.20 -55.40 37.21
C GLU A 396 71.75 -55.10 35.77
N ARG A 397 72.47 -55.59 34.76
CA ARG A 397 72.06 -55.46 33.36
C ARG A 397 70.77 -56.22 33.06
N GLU A 398 70.67 -57.45 33.56
CA GLU A 398 69.48 -58.30 33.38
C GLU A 398 68.26 -57.70 34.10
N ARG A 399 68.44 -57.10 35.28
CA ARG A 399 67.38 -56.35 35.98
C ARG A 399 66.94 -55.08 35.24
N ALA A 400 67.85 -54.38 34.59
CA ALA A 400 67.52 -53.19 33.80
C ALA A 400 66.78 -53.57 32.49
N GLU A 401 67.21 -54.65 31.82
CA GLU A 401 66.52 -55.21 30.64
C GLU A 401 65.11 -55.70 31.01
N GLU A 402 64.95 -56.43 32.12
CA GLU A 402 63.64 -56.89 32.62
C GLU A 402 62.74 -55.73 33.06
N TYR A 403 63.31 -54.65 33.61
CA TYR A 403 62.55 -53.45 33.96
C TYR A 403 62.03 -52.69 32.72
N ILE A 404 62.84 -52.56 31.67
CA ILE A 404 62.42 -51.94 30.41
C ILE A 404 61.32 -52.79 29.74
N GLU A 405 61.47 -54.12 29.73
CA GLU A 405 60.48 -55.05 29.18
C GLU A 405 59.14 -55.02 29.94
N GLN A 406 59.16 -54.68 31.24
CA GLN A 406 57.95 -54.46 32.05
C GLN A 406 57.33 -53.06 31.87
N VAL A 407 58.13 -52.04 31.57
CA VAL A 407 57.68 -50.65 31.45
C VAL A 407 57.16 -50.33 30.04
N ASP A 408 57.73 -50.92 28.99
CA ASP A 408 57.31 -50.69 27.61
C ASP A 408 55.83 -51.01 27.34
N PRO A 409 55.25 -52.12 27.82
CA PRO A 409 53.81 -52.39 27.71
C PRO A 409 52.97 -51.33 28.43
N ARG A 410 53.45 -50.85 29.58
CA ARG A 410 52.75 -49.82 30.36
C ARG A 410 52.82 -48.45 29.67
N LEU A 411 53.93 -48.12 29.01
CA LEU A 411 54.05 -46.91 28.19
C LEU A 411 53.19 -47.00 26.92
N ALA A 412 53.08 -48.16 26.29
CA ALA A 412 52.17 -48.38 25.17
C ALA A 412 50.71 -48.18 25.59
N GLU A 413 50.29 -48.79 26.72
CA GLU A 413 48.95 -48.62 27.29
C GLU A 413 48.66 -47.16 27.67
N LEU A 414 49.63 -46.43 28.23
CA LEU A 414 49.47 -45.01 28.56
C LEU A 414 49.38 -44.12 27.30
N ARG A 415 50.09 -44.47 26.21
CA ARG A 415 49.97 -43.78 24.92
C ARG A 415 48.61 -44.01 24.27
N GLU A 416 48.13 -45.26 24.29
CA GLU A 416 46.79 -45.61 23.80
C GLU A 416 45.70 -44.88 24.60
N ASN A 417 45.77 -44.90 25.93
CA ASN A 417 44.85 -44.13 26.78
C ASN A 417 44.90 -42.61 26.50
N ARG A 418 46.10 -42.05 26.25
CA ARG A 418 46.24 -40.64 25.87
C ARG A 418 45.53 -40.33 24.56
N ASP A 419 45.69 -41.20 23.56
CA ASP A 419 45.12 -40.99 22.23
C ASP A 419 43.59 -41.17 22.26
N GLU A 420 43.08 -42.13 23.04
CA GLU A 420 41.64 -42.26 23.33
C GLU A 420 41.08 -41.02 24.05
N LEU A 421 41.77 -40.52 25.07
CA LEU A 421 41.35 -39.31 25.78
C LEU A 421 41.38 -38.07 24.88
N ARG A 422 42.36 -37.94 23.99
CA ARG A 422 42.40 -36.85 23.00
C ARG A 422 41.26 -36.93 21.99
N ALA A 423 40.94 -38.12 21.49
CA ALA A 423 39.79 -38.31 20.61
C ALA A 423 38.47 -37.98 21.33
N ALA A 424 38.34 -38.36 22.61
CA ALA A 424 37.18 -38.01 23.43
C ALA A 424 37.09 -36.50 23.68
N ILE A 425 38.21 -35.80 23.91
CA ILE A 425 38.25 -34.34 24.06
C ILE A 425 37.78 -33.68 22.76
N GLY A 426 38.32 -34.08 21.60
CA GLY A 426 37.89 -33.51 20.32
C GLY A 426 36.39 -33.75 20.03
N GLY A 427 35.86 -34.93 20.39
CA GLY A 427 34.42 -35.19 20.29
C GLY A 427 33.57 -34.28 21.19
N VAL A 428 34.02 -34.07 22.44
CA VAL A 428 33.34 -33.16 23.38
C VAL A 428 33.46 -31.70 22.93
N GLU A 429 34.58 -31.29 22.35
CA GLU A 429 34.77 -29.95 21.79
C GLU A 429 33.81 -29.69 20.62
N THR A 430 33.66 -30.63 19.69
CA THR A 430 32.64 -30.53 18.63
C THR A 430 31.22 -30.48 19.18
N GLU A 431 30.90 -31.30 20.20
CA GLU A 431 29.58 -31.24 20.86
C GLU A 431 29.33 -29.88 21.55
N ILE A 432 30.39 -29.24 22.08
CA ILE A 432 30.29 -27.90 22.68
C ILE A 432 30.02 -26.85 21.59
N GLU A 433 30.76 -26.88 20.48
CA GLU A 433 30.56 -25.98 19.34
C GLU A 433 29.12 -26.10 18.78
N GLU A 434 28.63 -27.32 18.61
CA GLU A 434 27.24 -27.57 18.17
C GLU A 434 26.21 -27.02 19.18
N LEU A 435 26.46 -27.17 20.49
CA LEU A 435 25.58 -26.63 21.53
C LEU A 435 25.61 -25.11 21.59
N GLU A 436 26.74 -24.48 21.29
CA GLU A 436 26.87 -23.03 21.22
C GLU A 436 26.11 -22.47 20.00
N ALA A 437 26.28 -23.08 18.83
CA ALA A 437 25.50 -22.73 17.64
C ALA A 437 23.99 -22.88 17.86
N LEU A 438 23.55 -23.95 18.55
CA LEU A 438 22.14 -24.13 18.90
C LEU A 438 21.63 -23.10 19.93
N ARG A 439 22.50 -22.59 20.81
CA ARG A 439 22.13 -21.52 21.75
C ARG A 439 21.95 -20.19 21.04
N GLU A 440 22.84 -19.87 20.12
CA GLU A 440 22.75 -18.67 19.27
C GLU A 440 21.46 -18.71 18.44
N GLN A 441 21.20 -19.80 17.72
CA GLN A 441 19.95 -19.99 16.97
C GLN A 441 18.70 -19.85 17.85
N ARG A 442 18.75 -20.35 19.10
CA ARG A 442 17.65 -20.19 20.05
C ARG A 442 17.46 -18.73 20.45
N GLU A 443 18.54 -17.97 20.63
CA GLU A 443 18.48 -16.54 20.97
C GLU A 443 17.88 -15.73 19.83
N ASP A 444 18.34 -15.94 18.59
CA ASP A 444 17.77 -15.30 17.41
C ASP A 444 16.26 -15.60 17.25
N LEU A 445 15.88 -16.87 17.43
CA LEU A 445 14.47 -17.26 17.38
C LEU A 445 13.65 -16.63 18.52
N ALA A 446 14.23 -16.48 19.71
CA ALA A 446 13.55 -15.83 20.82
C ALA A 446 13.35 -14.33 20.57
N GLU A 447 14.34 -13.65 19.99
CA GLU A 447 14.20 -12.25 19.57
C GLU A 447 13.14 -12.09 18.47
N ARG A 448 13.13 -13.00 17.49
CA ARG A 448 12.12 -13.02 16.43
C ARG A 448 10.71 -13.23 16.97
N VAL A 449 10.54 -14.14 17.93
CA VAL A 449 9.24 -14.36 18.60
C VAL A 449 8.82 -13.11 19.37
N ALA A 450 9.72 -12.49 20.13
CA ALA A 450 9.40 -11.28 20.89
C ALA A 450 8.95 -10.13 19.99
N TRP A 451 9.60 -9.96 18.83
CA TRP A 451 9.20 -8.98 17.82
C TRP A 451 7.84 -9.30 17.18
N LEU A 452 7.57 -10.58 16.87
CA LEU A 452 6.28 -10.99 16.34
C LEU A 452 5.16 -10.80 17.37
N ASP A 453 5.42 -11.09 18.63
CA ASP A 453 4.47 -10.86 19.72
C ASP A 453 4.17 -9.36 19.88
N SER A 454 5.18 -8.48 19.80
CA SER A 454 4.93 -7.02 19.87
C SER A 454 4.06 -6.53 18.72
N LEU A 455 4.31 -7.00 17.49
CA LEU A 455 3.46 -6.67 16.35
C LEU A 455 2.03 -7.20 16.50
N TYR A 456 1.88 -8.41 17.04
CA TYR A 456 0.57 -8.98 17.28
C TYR A 456 -0.20 -8.17 18.34
N GLU A 457 0.46 -7.76 19.43
CA GLU A 457 -0.13 -6.91 20.46
C GLU A 457 -0.56 -5.54 19.90
N GLU A 458 0.27 -4.91 19.06
CA GLU A 458 -0.07 -3.65 18.39
C GLU A 458 -1.28 -3.80 17.46
N ALA A 459 -1.31 -4.86 16.65
CA ALA A 459 -2.43 -5.13 15.75
C ALA A 459 -3.72 -5.42 16.53
N GLU A 460 -3.65 -6.19 17.62
CA GLU A 460 -4.79 -6.46 18.48
C GLU A 460 -5.28 -5.18 19.17
N GLN A 461 -4.37 -4.32 19.63
CA GLN A 461 -4.71 -3.03 20.21
C GLN A 461 -5.39 -2.12 19.19
N LEU A 462 -4.90 -2.07 17.95
CA LEU A 462 -5.53 -1.30 16.89
C LEU A 462 -6.93 -1.83 16.58
N GLN A 463 -7.09 -3.15 16.48
CA GLN A 463 -8.39 -3.78 16.22
C GLN A 463 -9.40 -3.49 17.33
N ARG A 464 -8.99 -3.59 18.60
CA ARG A 464 -9.84 -3.21 19.74
C ARG A 464 -10.20 -1.74 19.70
N THR A 465 -9.21 -0.87 19.48
CA THR A 465 -9.42 0.59 19.41
C THR A 465 -10.39 0.95 18.29
N TYR A 466 -10.26 0.33 17.12
CA TYR A 466 -11.18 0.53 16.01
C TYR A 466 -12.59 0.02 16.34
N GLY A 467 -12.70 -1.15 16.97
CA GLY A 467 -13.98 -1.69 17.43
C GLY A 467 -14.68 -0.78 18.44
N ASP A 468 -13.93 -0.32 19.44
CA ASP A 468 -14.41 0.58 20.49
C ASP A 468 -14.80 1.94 19.91
N LEU A 469 -13.97 2.53 19.05
CA LEU A 469 -14.25 3.79 18.36
C LEU A 469 -15.51 3.67 17.52
N ARG A 470 -15.67 2.58 16.76
CA ARG A 470 -16.88 2.36 15.95
C ARG A 470 -18.12 2.23 16.82
N ALA A 471 -18.03 1.51 17.94
CA ALA A 471 -19.15 1.36 18.88
C ALA A 471 -19.48 2.67 19.60
N GLU A 472 -18.49 3.50 19.90
CA GLU A 472 -18.66 4.82 20.50
C GLU A 472 -19.26 5.81 19.50
N LEU A 473 -18.73 5.88 18.27
CA LEU A 473 -19.27 6.71 17.20
C LEU A 473 -20.71 6.32 16.87
N ARG A 474 -21.02 5.01 16.83
CA ARG A 474 -22.39 4.53 16.64
C ARG A 474 -23.31 5.01 17.75
N ARG A 475 -22.94 4.81 19.02
CA ARG A 475 -23.75 5.28 20.17
C ARG A 475 -23.95 6.79 20.12
N ARG A 476 -22.88 7.55 19.86
CA ARG A 476 -22.97 9.01 19.72
C ARG A 476 -23.88 9.44 18.58
N ASN A 477 -23.82 8.76 17.44
CA ASN A 477 -24.70 9.05 16.30
C ASN A 477 -26.15 8.68 16.59
N VAL A 478 -26.41 7.55 17.25
CA VAL A 478 -27.76 7.13 17.68
C VAL A 478 -28.33 8.11 18.70
N GLU A 479 -27.57 8.47 19.73
CA GLU A 479 -27.97 9.47 20.74
C GLU A 479 -28.22 10.85 20.11
N SER A 480 -27.35 11.27 19.18
CA SER A 480 -27.52 12.55 18.46
C SER A 480 -28.74 12.51 17.54
N LEU A 481 -28.96 11.40 16.83
CA LEU A 481 -30.12 11.23 15.96
C LEU A 481 -31.42 11.17 16.77
N GLU A 482 -31.43 10.45 17.90
CA GLU A 482 -32.57 10.41 18.82
C GLU A 482 -32.87 11.80 19.38
N ALA A 483 -31.85 12.56 19.80
CA ALA A 483 -32.03 13.93 20.29
C ALA A 483 -32.58 14.86 19.20
N MET A 484 -32.00 14.84 17.99
CA MET A 484 -32.49 15.62 16.85
C MET A 484 -33.90 15.22 16.44
N LEU A 485 -34.20 13.92 16.45
CA LEU A 485 -35.52 13.39 16.11
C LEU A 485 -36.56 13.86 17.12
N ASN A 486 -36.28 13.79 18.42
CA ASN A 486 -37.19 14.28 19.45
C ASN A 486 -37.34 15.81 19.39
N GLU A 487 -36.27 16.56 19.11
CA GLU A 487 -36.33 18.02 18.95
C GLU A 487 -37.22 18.42 17.76
N VAL A 488 -37.02 17.78 16.61
CA VAL A 488 -37.82 18.02 15.40
C VAL A 488 -39.26 17.55 15.61
N PHE A 489 -39.45 16.40 16.25
CA PHE A 489 -40.77 15.86 16.54
C PHE A 489 -41.53 16.69 17.56
N ASP A 490 -40.90 17.25 18.59
CA ASP A 490 -41.51 18.19 19.55
C ASP A 490 -41.91 19.52 18.87
N LEU A 491 -41.10 19.98 17.90
CA LEU A 491 -41.39 21.18 17.13
C LEU A 491 -42.63 21.00 16.25
N VAL A 492 -42.69 19.86 15.55
CA VAL A 492 -43.76 19.53 14.61
C VAL A 492 -45.01 19.10 15.37
N TYR A 493 -44.90 18.24 16.38
CA TYR A 493 -46.03 17.63 17.05
C TYR A 493 -46.35 18.34 18.38
N ARG A 494 -47.19 19.39 18.30
CA ARG A 494 -47.62 20.16 19.48
C ARG A 494 -48.80 19.53 20.26
N ASN A 495 -49.36 18.40 19.80
CA ASN A 495 -50.46 17.72 20.48
C ASN A 495 -49.94 16.75 21.57
N ASP A 496 -50.69 16.64 22.68
CA ASP A 496 -50.28 15.96 23.93
C ASP A 496 -50.22 14.40 23.86
N SER A 497 -50.23 13.77 22.68
CA SER A 497 -50.40 12.31 22.57
C SER A 497 -49.11 11.50 22.79
N TYR A 498 -47.96 12.03 22.36
CA TYR A 498 -46.66 11.33 22.39
C TYR A 498 -45.69 12.00 23.37
N ALA A 499 -44.81 11.19 23.96
CA ALA A 499 -43.87 11.59 24.99
C ALA A 499 -42.43 11.65 24.51
N ARG A 500 -42.00 10.66 23.72
CA ARG A 500 -40.64 10.55 23.17
C ARG A 500 -40.56 9.45 22.12
N ILE A 501 -39.54 9.55 21.28
CA ILE A 501 -39.11 8.49 20.36
C ILE A 501 -37.78 7.94 20.88
N GLU A 502 -37.65 6.62 20.94
CA GLU A 502 -36.43 5.92 21.34
C GLU A 502 -35.85 5.22 20.12
N LEU A 503 -34.54 5.33 19.93
CA LEU A 503 -33.81 4.66 18.85
C LEU A 503 -32.86 3.64 19.47
N SER A 504 -33.03 2.37 19.12
CA SER A 504 -32.12 1.33 19.61
C SER A 504 -30.74 1.42 18.93
N ASP A 505 -29.74 0.76 19.51
CA ASP A 505 -28.42 0.61 18.87
C ASP A 505 -28.55 0.00 17.47
N GLU A 506 -29.56 -0.84 17.23
CA GLU A 506 -29.87 -1.51 15.95
C GLU A 506 -30.70 -0.65 14.98
N TYR A 507 -30.90 0.64 15.30
CA TYR A 507 -31.73 1.59 14.56
C TYR A 507 -33.22 1.24 14.53
N GLU A 508 -33.70 0.47 15.50
CA GLU A 508 -35.13 0.19 15.66
C GLU A 508 -35.81 1.37 16.36
N LEU A 509 -36.89 1.88 15.77
CA LEU A 509 -37.61 3.05 16.25
C LEU A 509 -38.82 2.62 17.08
N THR A 510 -38.93 3.14 18.30
CA THR A 510 -40.09 2.94 19.18
C THR A 510 -40.67 4.28 19.59
N VAL A 511 -41.98 4.48 19.39
CA VAL A 511 -42.68 5.71 19.76
C VAL A 511 -43.45 5.48 21.06
N TYR A 512 -43.23 6.33 22.07
CA TYR A 512 -43.95 6.24 23.34
C TYR A 512 -45.05 7.29 23.43
N GLN A 513 -46.25 6.85 23.82
CA GLN A 513 -47.34 7.75 24.19
C GLN A 513 -47.15 8.35 25.59
N LYS A 514 -47.84 9.44 25.92
CA LYS A 514 -47.81 10.04 27.28
C LYS A 514 -48.37 9.12 28.37
N ASP A 515 -49.18 8.15 27.99
CA ASP A 515 -49.67 7.09 28.88
C ASP A 515 -48.65 5.94 29.08
N GLY A 516 -47.49 6.01 28.39
CA GLY A 516 -46.38 5.07 28.52
C GLY A 516 -46.46 3.84 27.60
N GLU A 517 -47.46 3.76 26.72
CA GLU A 517 -47.59 2.68 25.73
C GLU A 517 -46.54 2.84 24.62
N ALA A 518 -45.84 1.74 24.31
CA ALA A 518 -44.87 1.65 23.22
C ALA A 518 -45.57 1.21 21.93
N LEU A 519 -45.40 2.01 20.88
CA LEU A 519 -45.97 1.78 19.56
C LEU A 519 -44.87 1.66 18.51
N GLU A 520 -45.08 0.74 17.58
CA GLU A 520 -44.27 0.64 16.37
C GLU A 520 -44.71 1.74 15.37
N PRO A 521 -43.80 2.28 14.53
CA PRO A 521 -44.12 3.34 13.58
C PRO A 521 -45.26 2.99 12.60
N GLU A 522 -45.50 1.72 12.30
CA GLU A 522 -46.62 1.27 11.46
C GLU A 522 -47.99 1.45 12.12
N GLN A 523 -48.04 1.61 13.45
CA GLN A 523 -49.26 1.75 14.23
C GLN A 523 -49.73 3.20 14.37
N LEU A 524 -48.95 4.16 13.87
CA LEU A 524 -49.31 5.59 13.83
C LEU A 524 -50.41 5.86 12.79
N SER A 525 -51.22 6.90 12.99
CA SER A 525 -52.21 7.31 11.99
C SER A 525 -51.53 7.85 10.72
N GLY A 526 -52.26 7.93 9.59
CA GLY A 526 -51.68 8.31 8.29
C GLY A 526 -50.94 9.66 8.30
N GLY A 527 -51.52 10.68 8.95
CA GLY A 527 -50.90 12.00 9.10
C GLY A 527 -49.76 12.02 10.11
N GLU A 528 -49.89 11.32 11.23
CA GLU A 528 -48.82 11.20 12.24
C GLU A 528 -47.61 10.47 11.71
N ARG A 529 -47.83 9.42 10.90
CA ARG A 529 -46.77 8.68 10.23
C ARG A 529 -46.08 9.54 9.17
N ALA A 530 -46.81 10.41 8.48
CA ALA A 530 -46.22 11.34 7.51
C ALA A 530 -45.31 12.37 8.20
N LEU A 531 -45.78 13.00 9.28
CA LEU A 531 -44.98 13.93 10.08
C LEU A 531 -43.79 13.25 10.78
N PHE A 532 -43.97 12.03 11.28
CA PHE A 532 -42.88 11.24 11.86
C PHE A 532 -41.79 10.94 10.82
N ASN A 533 -42.17 10.48 9.62
CA ASN A 533 -41.20 10.21 8.54
C ASN A 533 -40.48 11.48 8.09
N LEU A 534 -41.20 12.59 8.03
CA LEU A 534 -40.60 13.88 7.70
C LEU A 534 -39.60 14.32 8.78
N SER A 535 -39.99 14.21 10.05
CA SER A 535 -39.12 14.52 11.20
C SER A 535 -37.86 13.65 11.20
N LEU A 536 -38.00 12.36 10.89
CA LEU A 536 -36.89 11.42 10.73
C LEU A 536 -35.96 11.83 9.59
N ARG A 537 -36.51 12.17 8.42
CA ARG A 537 -35.71 12.63 7.28
C ARG A 537 -34.97 13.91 7.61
N CYS A 538 -35.61 14.87 8.27
CA CYS A 538 -34.96 16.10 8.72
C CYS A 538 -33.85 15.83 9.74
N ALA A 539 -34.07 14.94 10.71
CA ALA A 539 -33.07 14.57 11.71
C ALA A 539 -31.86 13.83 11.09
N ILE A 540 -32.10 12.89 10.17
CA ILE A 540 -31.02 12.20 9.42
C ILE A 540 -30.25 13.20 8.56
N TYR A 541 -30.97 14.06 7.85
CA TYR A 541 -30.40 15.07 6.97
C TYR A 541 -29.51 16.06 7.75
N ARG A 542 -29.95 16.46 8.95
CA ARG A 542 -29.16 17.26 9.89
C ARG A 542 -27.93 16.51 10.41
N LEU A 543 -28.07 15.25 10.84
CA LEU A 543 -26.95 14.43 11.32
C LEU A 543 -25.86 14.24 10.27
N LEU A 544 -26.26 13.95 9.02
CA LEU A 544 -25.33 13.74 7.91
C LEU A 544 -24.50 14.98 7.59
N ALA A 545 -25.05 16.16 7.85
CA ALA A 545 -24.36 17.39 7.57
C ALA A 545 -23.59 17.96 8.77
N GLU A 546 -24.06 17.77 10.00
CA GLU A 546 -23.28 18.07 11.20
C GLU A 546 -22.04 17.16 11.32
N GLY A 547 -22.09 15.92 10.81
CA GLY A 547 -20.94 15.01 10.74
C GLY A 547 -19.83 15.44 9.77
N ILE A 548 -20.09 16.41 8.90
CA ILE A 548 -19.11 17.04 8.00
C ILE A 548 -18.71 18.37 8.63
N GLU A 549 -17.84 18.33 9.65
CA GLU A 549 -17.31 19.55 10.26
C GLU A 549 -16.56 20.38 9.19
N GLY A 550 -17.23 21.40 8.65
CA GLY A 550 -16.58 22.64 8.19
C GLY A 550 -16.28 22.87 6.71
N ALA A 551 -16.98 22.29 5.72
CA ALA A 551 -16.63 22.63 4.32
C ALA A 551 -17.74 22.66 3.24
N ALA A 552 -19.01 22.34 3.53
CA ALA A 552 -20.03 22.41 2.48
C ALA A 552 -21.35 23.00 3.00
N PRO A 553 -22.00 23.92 2.26
CA PRO A 553 -23.38 24.32 2.55
C PRO A 553 -24.28 23.07 2.49
N MET A 554 -25.29 23.04 3.37
CA MET A 554 -26.29 21.97 3.35
C MET A 554 -26.89 21.88 1.92
N PRO A 555 -27.00 20.69 1.32
CA PRO A 555 -27.61 20.56 -0.01
C PRO A 555 -29.06 21.09 -0.05
N PRO A 556 -29.67 21.35 -1.22
CA PRO A 556 -31.07 21.74 -1.25
C PRO A 556 -31.97 20.62 -0.70
N LEU A 557 -32.99 20.98 0.10
CA LEU A 557 -34.03 20.06 0.57
C LEU A 557 -35.25 20.15 -0.36
N ILE A 558 -35.67 19.02 -0.93
CA ILE A 558 -36.84 18.96 -1.83
C ILE A 558 -37.95 18.17 -1.14
N LEU A 559 -39.11 18.79 -0.96
CA LEU A 559 -40.31 18.18 -0.40
C LEU A 559 -41.39 18.11 -1.49
N ASP A 560 -41.65 16.91 -1.99
CA ASP A 560 -42.67 16.66 -3.01
C ASP A 560 -43.99 16.24 -2.35
N GLU A 561 -45.00 17.09 -2.45
CA GLU A 561 -46.34 16.95 -1.88
C GLU A 561 -46.36 16.47 -0.41
N PRO A 562 -45.67 17.18 0.51
CA PRO A 562 -45.55 16.77 1.91
C PRO A 562 -46.86 16.87 2.71
N THR A 563 -47.92 17.49 2.15
CA THR A 563 -49.22 17.69 2.81
C THR A 563 -50.21 16.56 2.60
N VAL A 564 -49.88 15.58 1.76
CA VAL A 564 -50.77 14.45 1.52
C VAL A 564 -50.95 13.70 2.85
N PHE A 565 -52.20 13.61 3.31
CA PHE A 565 -52.61 13.05 4.61
C PHE A 565 -52.44 13.95 5.84
N LEU A 566 -52.07 15.24 5.68
CA LEU A 566 -52.04 16.23 6.77
C LEU A 566 -53.37 17.01 6.85
N ASP A 567 -53.77 17.40 8.05
CA ASP A 567 -54.83 18.41 8.25
C ASP A 567 -54.23 19.81 8.35
N SER A 568 -55.05 20.87 8.31
CA SER A 568 -54.57 22.25 8.36
C SER A 568 -53.72 22.58 9.61
N GLY A 569 -53.98 21.91 10.74
CA GLY A 569 -53.15 22.04 11.94
C GLY A 569 -51.74 21.47 11.74
N HIS A 570 -51.65 20.31 11.10
CA HIS A 570 -50.39 19.66 10.74
C HIS A 570 -49.65 20.37 9.57
N VAL A 571 -50.37 21.01 8.65
CA VAL A 571 -49.78 21.84 7.58
C VAL A 571 -49.12 23.10 8.16
N SER A 572 -49.77 23.77 9.12
CA SER A 572 -49.17 24.86 9.89
C SER A 572 -47.87 24.45 10.60
N GLN A 573 -47.80 23.22 11.11
CA GLN A 573 -46.59 22.67 11.78
C GLN A 573 -45.47 22.36 10.78
N LEU A 574 -45.81 21.89 9.59
CA LEU A 574 -44.87 21.71 8.48
C LEU A 574 -44.20 23.03 8.06
N VAL A 575 -44.93 24.14 8.05
CA VAL A 575 -44.38 25.48 7.80
C VAL A 575 -43.33 25.85 8.87
N GLU A 576 -43.60 25.57 10.14
CA GLU A 576 -42.66 25.83 11.23
C GLU A 576 -41.39 24.96 11.12
N LEU A 577 -41.54 23.70 10.69
CA LEU A 577 -40.41 22.81 10.42
C LEU A 577 -39.52 23.32 9.28
N VAL A 578 -40.11 23.76 8.17
CA VAL A 578 -39.36 24.32 7.03
C VAL A 578 -38.56 25.54 7.45
N ARG A 579 -39.12 26.40 8.30
CA ARG A 579 -38.40 27.56 8.88
C ARG A 579 -37.25 27.12 9.77
N ALA A 580 -37.48 26.16 10.66
CA ALA A 580 -36.42 25.64 11.52
C ALA A 580 -35.29 24.98 10.72
N MET A 581 -35.59 24.22 9.66
CA MET A 581 -34.57 23.63 8.77
C MET A 581 -33.70 24.69 8.10
N ARG A 582 -34.28 25.85 7.75
CA ARG A 582 -33.50 26.98 7.24
C ARG A 582 -32.59 27.59 8.31
N ASP A 583 -33.09 27.75 9.54
CA ASP A 583 -32.28 28.23 10.67
C ASP A 583 -31.11 27.27 10.98
N TYR A 584 -31.28 25.96 10.70
CA TYR A 584 -30.24 24.94 10.79
C TYR A 584 -29.26 24.91 9.59
N GLY A 585 -29.39 25.84 8.64
CA GLY A 585 -28.41 26.04 7.57
C GLY A 585 -28.79 25.47 6.21
N VAL A 586 -30.04 25.00 6.02
CA VAL A 586 -30.53 24.63 4.69
C VAL A 586 -30.87 25.90 3.90
N GLU A 587 -29.95 26.28 3.01
CA GLU A 587 -30.06 27.53 2.25
C GLU A 587 -31.24 27.52 1.27
N GLN A 588 -31.51 26.37 0.65
CA GLN A 588 -32.56 26.22 -0.35
C GLN A 588 -33.51 25.07 0.02
N ILE A 589 -34.78 25.40 0.23
CA ILE A 589 -35.86 24.43 0.43
C ILE A 589 -36.88 24.60 -0.69
N LEU A 590 -37.10 23.56 -1.47
CA LEU A 590 -38.05 23.50 -2.56
C LEU A 590 -39.25 22.66 -2.12
N VAL A 591 -40.43 23.27 -2.03
CA VAL A 591 -41.66 22.58 -1.65
C VAL A 591 -42.61 22.58 -2.84
N VAL A 592 -42.99 21.39 -3.30
CA VAL A 592 -44.05 21.20 -4.28
C VAL A 592 -45.32 20.87 -3.51
N SER A 593 -46.31 21.75 -3.56
CA SER A 593 -47.60 21.50 -2.91
C SER A 593 -48.72 22.26 -3.59
N HIS A 594 -49.92 21.69 -3.53
CA HIS A 594 -51.18 22.33 -3.91
C HIS A 594 -51.90 22.99 -2.73
N ASP A 595 -51.33 22.97 -1.52
CA ASP A 595 -51.94 23.53 -0.31
C ASP A 595 -51.69 25.05 -0.17
N ASP A 596 -52.77 25.83 -0.11
CA ASP A 596 -52.69 27.30 -0.07
C ASP A 596 -52.05 27.85 1.21
N GLU A 597 -52.07 27.10 2.33
CA GLU A 597 -51.51 27.51 3.61
C GLU A 597 -49.97 27.45 3.58
N LEU A 598 -49.39 26.47 2.88
CA LEU A 598 -47.94 26.40 2.59
C LEU A 598 -47.51 27.45 1.57
N VAL A 599 -48.31 27.64 0.51
CA VAL A 599 -48.04 28.62 -0.54
C VAL A 599 -47.94 30.03 0.05
N GLY A 600 -48.81 30.37 1.01
CA GLY A 600 -48.78 31.68 1.70
C GLY A 600 -47.58 31.89 2.63
N ALA A 601 -46.87 30.82 3.02
CA ALA A 601 -45.73 30.90 3.92
C ALA A 601 -44.37 30.97 3.20
N ALA A 602 -44.34 30.73 1.88
CA ALA A 602 -43.13 30.78 1.06
C ALA A 602 -42.67 32.23 0.79
N GLU A 603 -41.36 32.41 0.58
CA GLU A 603 -40.77 33.72 0.21
C GLU A 603 -40.75 33.95 -1.29
N ASP A 604 -40.61 32.87 -2.05
CA ASP A 604 -40.62 32.84 -3.50
C ASP A 604 -41.66 31.81 -3.94
N LEU A 605 -42.59 32.21 -4.80
CA LEU A 605 -43.60 31.32 -5.34
C LEU A 605 -43.34 31.06 -6.82
N VAL A 606 -43.23 29.80 -7.17
CA VAL A 606 -43.17 29.34 -8.56
C VAL A 606 -44.50 28.64 -8.84
N ARG A 607 -45.44 29.35 -9.47
CA ARG A 607 -46.75 28.80 -9.79
C ARG A 607 -46.68 28.06 -11.12
N VAL A 608 -47.10 26.81 -11.08
CA VAL A 608 -47.28 25.98 -12.26
C VAL A 608 -48.77 25.98 -12.61
N ASN A 609 -49.14 26.70 -13.67
CA ASN A 609 -50.51 26.72 -14.17
C ASN A 609 -50.64 25.76 -15.34
N LYS A 610 -51.47 24.74 -15.15
CA LYS A 610 -51.85 23.85 -16.23
C LYS A 610 -53.03 24.45 -16.99
N ALA A 611 -52.79 24.86 -18.23
CA ALA A 611 -53.86 25.31 -19.11
C ALA A 611 -54.84 24.14 -19.33
N PRO A 612 -56.11 24.23 -18.88
CA PRO A 612 -57.03 23.10 -18.80
C PRO A 612 -57.39 22.52 -20.17
N ARG A 613 -57.22 23.32 -21.23
CA ARG A 613 -57.52 22.95 -22.62
C ARG A 613 -56.34 22.29 -23.33
N THR A 614 -55.11 22.65 -22.95
CA THR A 614 -53.91 22.32 -23.74
C THR A 614 -52.93 21.42 -22.98
N ASN A 615 -53.25 21.07 -21.73
CA ASN A 615 -52.46 20.25 -20.79
C ASN A 615 -51.04 20.76 -20.50
N ARG A 616 -50.68 21.96 -20.98
CA ARG A 616 -49.35 22.51 -20.75
C ARG A 616 -49.27 23.32 -19.49
N SER A 617 -48.11 23.20 -18.89
CA SER A 617 -47.79 23.79 -17.62
C SER A 617 -46.93 25.00 -17.87
N THR A 618 -47.50 26.17 -17.68
CA THR A 618 -46.73 27.41 -17.70
C THR A 618 -46.23 27.69 -16.29
N VAL A 619 -44.98 28.12 -16.20
CA VAL A 619 -44.35 28.46 -14.93
C VAL A 619 -44.21 29.97 -14.85
N ALA A 620 -44.78 30.55 -13.82
CA ALA A 620 -44.63 31.96 -13.50
C ALA A 620 -44.08 32.12 -12.09
N ARG A 621 -43.11 33.03 -11.92
CA ARG A 621 -42.66 33.45 -10.60
C ARG A 621 -43.56 34.59 -10.13
N GLU A 622 -44.16 34.42 -8.97
CA GLU A 622 -45.06 35.39 -8.34
C GLU A 622 -44.47 35.84 -7.01
N GLU A 623 -44.68 37.09 -6.62
CA GLU A 623 -44.35 37.53 -5.26
C GLU A 623 -45.49 37.16 -4.30
N PRO A 624 -45.20 36.50 -3.15
CA PRO A 624 -46.24 36.06 -2.19
C PRO A 624 -47.18 37.19 -1.72
N THR A 625 -46.69 38.44 -1.71
CA THR A 625 -47.46 39.63 -1.33
C THR A 625 -48.56 40.02 -2.31
N GLU A 626 -48.51 39.58 -3.58
CA GLU A 626 -49.55 39.89 -4.58
C GLU A 626 -50.86 39.12 -4.30
N ARG A 627 -50.80 37.97 -3.61
CA ARG A 627 -51.99 37.20 -3.19
C ARG A 627 -52.71 37.75 -1.96
N LEU A 628 -52.01 38.33 -0.98
CA LEU A 628 -52.68 38.96 0.17
C LEU A 628 -53.56 40.15 -0.27
N ALA A 629 -53.23 40.80 -1.38
CA ALA A 629 -54.04 41.87 -1.96
C ALA A 629 -55.31 41.35 -2.66
N GLU A 630 -55.24 40.17 -3.30
CA GLU A 630 -56.40 39.53 -3.94
C GLU A 630 -57.33 38.83 -2.93
N ALA A 631 -56.81 38.16 -1.90
CA ALA A 631 -57.62 37.52 -0.87
C ALA A 631 -58.27 38.50 0.12
N SER A 632 -57.79 39.75 0.20
CA SER A 632 -58.43 40.83 0.98
C SER A 632 -59.50 41.60 0.18
N ALA A 633 -59.65 41.29 -1.11
CA ALA A 633 -60.57 41.96 -2.02
C ALA A 633 -61.88 41.17 -2.27
N ASP A 634 -62.06 40.01 -1.62
CA ASP A 634 -63.31 39.24 -1.60
C ASP A 634 -63.95 39.14 -0.20
#